data_AF-I3NAX6-F1
#
_entry.id   AF-I3NAX6-F1
#
_cell.length_a   1.000
_cell.length_b   1.000
_cell.length_c   1.000
_cell.angle_alpha   90.00
_cell.angle_beta   90.00
_cell.angle_gamma   90.00
#
_symmetry.space_group_name_H-M   'P 1'
#
loop_
_entity.id
_entity.type
_entity.pdbx_description
1 polymer ?
#
loop_
_entity_poly.entity_id
_entity_poly.type
_entity_poly.pdbx_seq_one_letter_code
_entity_poly.pdbx_strand_id
1 'polypeptide(L)'
;EREQRKAMQLHQKTTVSSKVSTKHSHLRRELQLEEEAEDRELQAEEEQMQAFQQETAWKLAMTREKKMEPDTLSSYIDQKRKMFLIQYAVEMKRGEIRRLEALASKEEARLKEAQKSLEMDSILFDEFLRDNDANSVQAMRLAEKETKAKMDKIAEIRELTIQIMHVKSEIAKFEDTLQQYKMYKDFLYKVSPKEWLEGQERRRLALRKAKDMAQAPTKGGGIPAPGDKPEDSDSDEEEQVLFFTEPQQLLDIFTDLEEQNLSLIQNTQEMEETLEELNLTLKSTHVRMDREVQQLKQWVTTMTMSIAKEEEMASELELKARVFHFGEYMGDQQDKLLESLDHKVLDVYRRCVGGPQEANLGTVQMLTTIEHQLEELLESLERVPASWVEQIEKAQEKERHRRLREEKAMMQRMLQEERLQRARARAQAAVKRKRGRKLVCRSRPPVPRVEEEPEHPVVDKEKEELLFFFT
;
A
#
# COMPACT_ATOMS: atom_id res chain seq x y z
N GLU A 1 -63.99 12.26 62.31
CA GLU A 1 -64.66 11.14 61.59
C GLU A 1 -63.70 10.21 60.82
N ARG A 2 -62.74 10.71 60.01
CA ARG A 2 -61.82 9.84 59.22
C ARG A 2 -60.91 8.94 60.07
N GLU A 3 -60.45 9.40 61.22
CA GLU A 3 -59.60 8.59 62.12
C GLU A 3 -60.40 7.51 62.86
N GLN A 4 -61.63 7.81 63.29
CA GLN A 4 -62.53 6.84 63.93
C GLN A 4 -62.93 5.69 62.99
N ARG A 5 -63.03 5.92 61.66
CA ARG A 5 -63.28 4.86 60.67
C ARG A 5 -62.09 3.91 60.45
N LYS A 6 -60.88 4.30 60.84
CA LYS A 6 -59.68 3.42 60.73
C LYS A 6 -59.68 2.33 61.81
N ALA A 7 -60.28 2.57 62.97
CA ALA A 7 -60.31 1.65 64.10
C ALA A 7 -61.48 0.64 64.11
N MET A 8 -62.51 0.81 63.27
CA MET A 8 -63.66 -0.10 63.19
C MET A 8 -63.41 -1.34 62.34
N GLN A 9 -63.98 -2.48 62.72
CA GLN A 9 -63.95 -3.73 61.94
C GLN A 9 -64.72 -3.55 60.62
N LEU A 10 -64.34 -4.25 59.55
CA LEU A 10 -64.88 -4.08 58.19
C LEU A 10 -66.42 -4.19 58.13
N HIS A 11 -67.02 -5.09 58.90
CA HIS A 11 -68.49 -5.26 58.97
C HIS A 11 -69.22 -4.10 59.68
N GLN A 12 -68.51 -3.29 60.47
CA GLN A 12 -69.05 -2.08 61.13
C GLN A 12 -68.94 -0.83 60.23
N LYS A 13 -68.21 -0.91 59.11
CA LYS A 13 -68.05 0.21 58.17
C LYS A 13 -69.24 0.26 57.22
N THR A 14 -70.30 0.92 57.65
CA THR A 14 -71.45 1.21 56.78
C THR A 14 -71.18 2.43 55.89
N THR A 15 -71.67 2.38 54.65
CA THR A 15 -71.62 3.52 53.73
C THR A 15 -72.50 4.65 54.26
N VAL A 16 -72.17 5.90 53.92
CA VAL A 16 -72.98 7.07 54.35
C VAL A 16 -74.44 6.89 53.89
N SER A 17 -74.66 6.32 52.71
CA SER A 17 -76.00 5.95 52.21
C SER A 17 -76.72 4.94 53.12
N SER A 18 -76.02 3.88 53.57
CA SER A 18 -76.59 2.90 54.51
C SER A 18 -76.95 3.54 55.86
N LYS A 19 -76.10 4.45 56.37
CA LYS A 19 -76.36 5.19 57.62
C LYS A 19 -77.56 6.14 57.52
N VAL A 20 -77.76 6.78 56.36
CA VAL A 20 -78.92 7.66 56.14
C VAL A 20 -80.20 6.82 56.03
N SER A 21 -80.15 5.67 55.34
CA SER A 21 -81.30 4.77 55.21
C SER A 21 -81.73 4.15 56.54
N THR A 22 -80.80 3.75 57.41
CA THR A 22 -81.15 3.20 58.74
C THR A 22 -81.74 4.27 59.64
N LYS A 23 -81.23 5.50 59.60
CA LYS A 23 -81.84 6.64 60.31
C LYS A 23 -83.26 6.94 59.84
N HIS A 24 -83.50 6.92 58.52
CA HIS A 24 -84.84 7.13 57.98
C HIS A 24 -85.80 5.98 58.34
N SER A 25 -85.32 4.73 58.37
CA SER A 25 -86.12 3.58 58.81
C SER A 25 -86.46 3.62 60.30
N HIS A 26 -85.53 4.12 61.13
CA HIS A 26 -85.74 4.29 62.56
C HIS A 26 -86.79 5.36 62.84
N LEU A 27 -86.63 6.54 62.25
CA LEU A 27 -87.57 7.65 62.41
C LEU A 27 -88.99 7.27 61.98
N ARG A 28 -89.13 6.54 60.86
CA ARG A 28 -90.45 6.05 60.41
C ARG A 28 -91.11 5.13 61.44
N ARG A 29 -90.33 4.25 62.09
CA ARG A 29 -90.85 3.32 63.09
C ARG A 29 -91.22 4.05 64.39
N GLU A 30 -90.46 5.07 64.77
CA GLU A 30 -90.78 5.91 65.92
C GLU A 30 -92.10 6.66 65.70
N LEU A 31 -92.27 7.32 64.55
CA LEU A 31 -93.51 8.02 64.21
C LEU A 31 -94.73 7.07 64.20
N GLN A 32 -94.55 5.84 63.72
CA GLN A 32 -95.62 4.85 63.69
C GLN A 32 -96.02 4.37 65.09
N LEU A 33 -95.05 4.25 66.01
CA LEU A 33 -95.33 3.91 67.41
C LEU A 33 -96.03 5.06 68.15
N GLU A 34 -95.73 6.30 67.78
CA GLU A 34 -96.36 7.51 68.31
C GLU A 34 -97.83 7.59 67.86
N GLU A 35 -98.09 7.40 66.56
CA GLU A 35 -99.45 7.32 65.99
C GLU A 35 -100.29 6.20 66.64
N GLU A 36 -99.72 5.00 66.77
CA GLU A 36 -100.40 3.89 67.47
C GLU A 36 -100.63 4.15 68.96
N ALA A 37 -99.85 5.03 69.59
CA ALA A 37 -100.03 5.41 70.99
C ALA A 37 -101.15 6.46 71.14
N GLU A 38 -101.17 7.46 70.26
CA GLU A 38 -102.23 8.47 70.20
C GLU A 38 -103.61 7.83 69.96
N ASP A 39 -103.70 6.88 69.02
CA ASP A 39 -104.95 6.14 68.75
C ASP A 39 -105.46 5.38 70.00
N ARG A 40 -104.54 4.81 70.80
CA ARG A 40 -104.88 4.10 72.03
C ARG A 40 -105.36 5.06 73.12
N GLU A 41 -104.77 6.26 73.22
CA GLU A 41 -105.21 7.30 74.15
C GLU A 41 -106.61 7.81 73.79
N LEU A 42 -106.87 8.07 72.51
CA LEU A 42 -108.19 8.49 72.02
C LEU A 42 -109.28 7.45 72.32
N GLN A 43 -109.00 6.17 72.10
CA GLN A 43 -109.94 5.08 72.44
C GLN A 43 -110.22 5.04 73.95
N ALA A 44 -109.19 5.19 74.78
CA ALA A 44 -109.35 5.20 76.23
C ALA A 44 -110.18 6.42 76.71
N GLU A 45 -110.01 7.59 76.09
CA GLU A 45 -110.82 8.78 76.37
C GLU A 45 -112.29 8.60 75.94
N GLU A 46 -112.55 8.00 74.77
CA GLU A 46 -113.89 7.69 74.30
C GLU A 46 -114.61 6.72 75.25
N GLU A 47 -113.94 5.66 75.70
CA GLU A 47 -114.48 4.72 76.69
C GLU A 47 -114.82 5.40 78.01
N GLN A 48 -113.96 6.29 78.50
CA GLN A 48 -114.20 7.08 79.72
C GLN A 48 -115.41 8.02 79.56
N MET A 49 -115.53 8.69 78.42
CA MET A 49 -116.66 9.56 78.11
C MET A 49 -117.98 8.76 78.02
N GLN A 50 -117.96 7.58 77.41
CA GLN A 50 -119.13 6.70 77.37
C GLN A 50 -119.53 6.21 78.76
N ALA A 51 -118.58 5.82 79.61
CA ALA A 51 -118.85 5.42 80.99
C ALA A 51 -119.50 6.56 81.80
N PHE A 52 -118.99 7.78 81.66
CA PHE A 52 -119.58 8.97 82.28
C PHE A 52 -121.02 9.26 81.80
N GLN A 53 -121.28 9.10 80.50
CA GLN A 53 -122.63 9.26 79.94
C GLN A 53 -123.61 8.19 80.47
N GLN A 54 -123.19 6.93 80.59
CA GLN A 54 -124.02 5.86 81.16
C GLN A 54 -124.32 6.11 82.65
N GLU A 55 -123.32 6.55 83.43
CA GLU A 55 -123.49 6.86 84.85
C GLU A 55 -124.45 8.04 85.07
N THR A 56 -124.31 9.10 84.25
CA THR A 56 -125.23 10.25 84.29
C THR A 56 -126.64 9.87 83.85
N ALA A 57 -126.80 9.08 82.80
CA ALA A 57 -128.10 8.57 82.35
C ALA A 57 -128.78 7.70 83.42
N TRP A 58 -128.03 6.82 84.12
CA TRP A 58 -128.54 6.03 85.23
C TRP A 58 -128.99 6.92 86.41
N LYS A 59 -128.19 7.92 86.79
CA LYS A 59 -128.54 8.90 87.85
C LYS A 59 -129.80 9.69 87.49
N LEU A 60 -129.98 10.08 86.23
CA LEU A 60 -131.19 10.76 85.71
C LEU A 60 -132.42 9.85 85.71
N ALA A 61 -132.28 8.57 85.35
CA ALA A 61 -133.37 7.61 85.38
C ALA A 61 -133.84 7.30 86.81
N MET A 62 -132.90 7.21 87.77
CA MET A 62 -133.19 6.95 89.18
C MET A 62 -133.89 8.12 89.89
N THR A 63 -133.77 9.33 89.35
CA THR A 63 -134.31 10.58 89.93
C THR A 63 -135.63 11.05 89.31
N ARG A 64 -136.18 10.32 88.33
CA ARG A 64 -137.54 10.55 87.81
C ARG A 64 -138.58 10.34 88.93
N GLU A 65 -139.35 11.38 89.22
CA GLU A 65 -140.20 11.52 90.41
C GLU A 65 -141.16 10.35 90.67
N LYS A 66 -141.10 9.82 91.90
CA LYS A 66 -142.24 9.14 92.56
C LYS A 66 -143.14 10.20 93.17
N LYS A 67 -144.44 10.18 92.83
CA LYS A 67 -145.49 11.06 93.39
C LYS A 67 -145.41 11.07 94.93
N MET A 68 -145.21 12.24 95.53
CA MET A 68 -145.30 12.44 96.97
C MET A 68 -146.65 13.05 97.34
N GLU A 69 -147.33 12.43 98.30
CA GLU A 69 -148.63 12.80 98.88
C GLU A 69 -148.49 13.95 99.91
N PRO A 70 -149.57 14.69 100.25
CA PRO A 70 -149.50 16.11 100.63
C PRO A 70 -149.03 16.44 102.06
N ASP A 71 -148.10 17.40 102.11
CA ASP A 71 -147.90 18.53 103.04
C ASP A 71 -148.25 18.41 104.54
N THR A 72 -147.30 17.85 105.29
CA THR A 72 -147.02 18.26 106.68
C THR A 72 -145.93 19.33 106.68
N LEU A 73 -146.02 20.38 107.52
CA LEU A 73 -145.06 21.50 107.58
C LEU A 73 -143.57 21.04 107.62
N SER A 74 -143.27 19.92 108.28
CA SER A 74 -141.93 19.33 108.29
C SER A 74 -141.46 18.82 106.92
N SER A 75 -142.35 18.19 106.14
CA SER A 75 -142.07 17.74 104.76
C SER A 75 -141.76 18.93 103.85
N TYR A 76 -142.51 20.02 103.99
CA TYR A 76 -142.25 21.27 103.26
C TYR A 76 -140.89 21.87 103.63
N ILE A 77 -140.55 21.94 104.92
CA ILE A 77 -139.25 22.42 105.38
C ILE A 77 -138.11 21.55 104.82
N ASP A 78 -138.26 20.23 104.83
CA ASP A 78 -137.23 19.32 104.31
C ASP A 78 -137.13 19.33 102.78
N GLN A 79 -138.24 19.49 102.05
CA GLN A 79 -138.22 19.74 100.62
C GLN A 79 -137.53 21.07 100.28
N LYS A 80 -137.80 22.14 101.04
CA LYS A 80 -137.11 23.42 100.87
C LYS A 80 -135.62 23.29 101.14
N ARG A 81 -135.20 22.57 102.19
CA ARG A 81 -133.79 22.27 102.46
C ARG A 81 -133.13 21.49 101.32
N LYS A 82 -133.79 20.44 100.80
CA LYS A 82 -133.31 19.65 99.66
C LYS A 82 -133.19 20.52 98.40
N MET A 83 -134.17 21.38 98.15
CA MET A 83 -134.16 22.32 97.03
C MET A 83 -132.97 23.28 97.14
N PHE A 84 -132.72 23.88 98.31
CA PHE A 84 -131.55 24.74 98.52
C PHE A 84 -130.22 24.00 98.38
N LEU A 85 -130.12 22.75 98.85
CA LEU A 85 -128.91 21.94 98.70
C LEU A 85 -128.62 21.60 97.23
N ILE A 86 -129.65 21.25 96.46
CA ILE A 86 -129.55 21.01 95.01
C ILE A 86 -129.18 22.31 94.30
N GLN A 87 -129.82 23.43 94.64
CA GLN A 87 -129.49 24.75 94.08
C GLN A 87 -128.02 25.11 94.35
N TYR A 88 -127.54 24.95 95.59
CA TYR A 88 -126.14 25.14 95.94
C TYR A 88 -125.21 24.22 95.14
N ALA A 89 -125.52 22.93 95.03
CA ALA A 89 -124.71 21.98 94.25
C ALA A 89 -124.67 22.33 92.75
N VAL A 90 -125.79 22.79 92.19
CA VAL A 90 -125.87 23.29 90.81
C VAL A 90 -125.05 24.56 90.63
N GLU A 91 -125.13 25.50 91.57
CA GLU A 91 -124.34 26.73 91.56
C GLU A 91 -122.83 26.45 91.66
N MET A 92 -122.41 25.55 92.56
CA MET A 92 -121.02 25.10 92.67
C MET A 92 -120.53 24.44 91.38
N LYS A 93 -121.33 23.54 90.78
CA LYS A 93 -120.98 22.90 89.49
C LYS A 93 -120.92 23.92 88.35
N ARG A 94 -121.85 24.87 88.29
CA ARG A 94 -121.82 25.98 87.32
C ARG A 94 -120.59 26.86 87.53
N GLY A 95 -120.16 27.07 88.78
CA GLY A 95 -118.93 27.77 89.11
C GLY A 95 -117.69 27.03 88.62
N GLU A 96 -117.60 25.73 88.84
CA GLU A 96 -116.47 24.91 88.36
C GLU A 96 -116.44 24.81 86.84
N ILE A 97 -117.60 24.68 86.18
CA ILE A 97 -117.70 24.74 84.70
C ILE A 97 -117.09 26.05 84.19
N ARG A 98 -117.48 27.20 84.75
CA ARG A 98 -116.89 28.50 84.36
C ARG A 98 -115.37 28.55 84.59
N ARG A 99 -114.87 27.93 85.67
CA ARG A 99 -113.43 27.85 85.97
C ARG A 99 -112.68 27.03 84.92
N LEU A 100 -113.24 25.87 84.54
CA LEU A 100 -112.66 25.00 83.51
C LEU A 100 -112.75 25.63 82.12
N GLU A 101 -113.86 26.27 81.77
CA GLU A 101 -114.02 27.05 80.53
C GLU A 101 -112.97 28.17 80.44
N ALA A 102 -112.71 28.87 81.54
CA ALA A 102 -111.68 29.91 81.60
C ALA A 102 -110.26 29.33 81.43
N LEU A 103 -109.99 28.17 82.02
CA LEU A 103 -108.70 27.49 81.87
C LEU A 103 -108.50 26.96 80.45
N ALA A 104 -109.51 26.32 79.87
CA ALA A 104 -109.51 25.84 78.49
C ALA A 104 -109.30 26.99 77.51
N SER A 105 -110.02 28.10 77.67
CA SER A 105 -109.84 29.29 76.81
C SER A 105 -108.43 29.88 76.92
N LYS A 106 -107.80 29.84 78.11
CA LYS A 106 -106.42 30.28 78.31
C LYS A 106 -105.41 29.35 77.62
N GLU A 107 -105.59 28.04 77.72
CA GLU A 107 -104.71 27.07 77.04
C GLU A 107 -104.91 27.10 75.51
N GLU A 108 -106.15 27.23 75.01
CA GLU A 108 -106.43 27.44 73.58
C GLU A 108 -105.74 28.70 73.05
N ALA A 109 -105.78 29.80 73.79
CA ALA A 109 -105.08 31.03 73.42
C ALA A 109 -103.56 30.81 73.33
N ARG A 110 -102.98 30.11 74.32
CA ARG A 110 -101.55 29.77 74.35
C ARG A 110 -101.15 28.85 73.20
N LEU A 111 -101.95 27.83 72.90
CA LEU A 111 -101.73 26.93 71.76
C LEU A 111 -101.80 27.70 70.45
N LYS A 112 -102.76 28.61 70.31
CA LYS A 112 -102.90 29.45 69.11
C LYS A 112 -101.72 30.40 68.91
N GLU A 113 -101.16 30.93 70.00
CA GLU A 113 -99.91 31.70 69.96
C GLU A 113 -98.72 30.84 69.55
N ALA A 114 -98.58 29.64 70.13
CA ALA A 114 -97.51 28.70 69.79
C ALA A 114 -97.60 28.22 68.33
N GLN A 115 -98.80 27.94 67.83
CA GLN A 115 -99.03 27.58 66.44
C GLN A 115 -98.60 28.71 65.50
N LYS A 116 -98.99 29.95 65.81
CA LYS A 116 -98.55 31.11 65.02
C LYS A 116 -97.04 31.27 65.02
N SER A 117 -96.36 31.09 66.15
CA SER A 117 -94.88 31.16 66.18
C SER A 117 -94.26 30.06 65.30
N LEU A 118 -94.80 28.84 65.35
CA LEU A 118 -94.28 27.74 64.53
C LEU A 118 -94.53 27.96 63.03
N GLU A 119 -95.70 28.50 62.67
CA GLU A 119 -96.00 28.90 61.29
C GLU A 119 -95.04 29.99 60.81
N MET A 120 -94.73 31.00 61.63
CA MET A 120 -93.75 32.03 61.30
C MET A 120 -92.35 31.45 61.14
N ASP A 121 -91.92 30.57 62.04
CA ASP A 121 -90.61 29.90 61.96
C ASP A 121 -90.49 29.03 60.69
N SER A 122 -91.58 28.35 60.28
CA SER A 122 -91.62 27.59 59.03
C SER A 122 -91.41 28.50 57.82
N ILE A 123 -92.07 29.66 57.78
CA ILE A 123 -91.91 30.63 56.69
C ILE A 123 -90.47 31.17 56.65
N LEU A 124 -89.90 31.50 57.81
CA LEU A 124 -88.51 31.96 57.92
C LEU A 124 -87.51 30.90 57.46
N PHE A 125 -87.77 29.62 57.76
CA PHE A 125 -86.92 28.53 57.31
C PHE A 125 -86.98 28.34 55.79
N ASP A 126 -88.17 28.43 55.19
CA ASP A 126 -88.34 28.38 53.73
C ASP A 126 -87.67 29.58 53.03
N GLU A 127 -87.72 30.77 53.63
CA GLU A 127 -86.94 31.93 53.19
C GLU A 127 -85.43 31.67 53.26
N PHE A 128 -84.94 31.15 54.39
CA PHE A 128 -83.53 30.80 54.56
C PHE A 128 -83.05 29.78 53.53
N LEU A 129 -83.83 28.73 53.24
CA LEU A 129 -83.49 27.73 52.24
C LEU A 129 -83.43 28.34 50.84
N ARG A 130 -84.41 29.18 50.47
CA ARG A 130 -84.42 29.88 49.18
C ARG A 130 -83.20 30.79 49.02
N ASP A 131 -82.84 31.54 50.06
CA ASP A 131 -81.67 32.42 50.05
C ASP A 131 -80.36 31.62 49.99
N ASN A 132 -80.28 30.49 50.70
CA ASN A 132 -79.11 29.61 50.65
C ASN A 132 -78.93 29.00 49.26
N ASP A 133 -79.99 28.46 48.68
CA ASP A 133 -79.98 27.87 47.33
C ASP A 133 -79.64 28.93 46.28
N ALA A 134 -80.23 30.14 46.39
CA ALA A 134 -79.92 31.25 45.51
C ALA A 134 -78.44 31.64 45.60
N ASN A 135 -77.89 31.77 46.81
CA ASN A 135 -76.48 32.08 47.03
C ASN A 135 -75.54 30.98 46.52
N SER A 136 -75.89 29.71 46.74
CA SER A 136 -75.14 28.55 46.25
C SER A 136 -75.09 28.50 44.72
N VAL A 137 -76.24 28.70 44.07
CA VAL A 137 -76.33 28.76 42.60
C VAL A 137 -75.56 29.97 42.05
N GLN A 138 -75.65 31.13 42.70
CA GLN A 138 -74.86 32.30 42.32
C GLN A 138 -73.35 32.03 42.44
N ALA A 139 -72.90 31.41 43.52
CA ALA A 139 -71.51 31.02 43.71
C ALA A 139 -71.03 30.03 42.64
N MET A 140 -71.84 29.02 42.30
CA MET A 140 -71.52 28.10 41.20
C MET A 140 -71.43 28.82 39.85
N ARG A 141 -72.38 29.69 39.52
CA ARG A 141 -72.35 30.46 38.26
C ARG A 141 -71.13 31.37 38.17
N LEU A 142 -70.73 32.00 39.28
CA LEU A 142 -69.51 32.81 39.33
C LEU A 142 -68.27 31.93 39.08
N ALA A 143 -68.17 30.78 39.75
CA ALA A 143 -67.07 29.84 39.53
C ALA A 143 -67.01 29.31 38.08
N GLU A 144 -68.15 29.01 37.47
CA GLU A 144 -68.24 28.59 36.07
C GLU A 144 -67.81 29.70 35.10
N LYS A 145 -68.21 30.95 35.35
CA LYS A 145 -67.77 32.10 34.55
C LYS A 145 -66.26 32.30 34.64
N GLU A 146 -65.69 32.25 35.86
CA GLU A 146 -64.24 32.38 36.07
C GLU A 146 -63.46 31.24 35.44
N THR A 147 -63.94 30.00 35.53
CA THR A 147 -63.28 28.85 34.89
C THR A 147 -63.36 28.93 33.37
N LYS A 148 -64.48 29.39 32.80
CA LYS A 148 -64.60 29.68 31.38
C LYS A 148 -63.63 30.77 30.92
N ALA A 149 -63.59 31.91 31.62
CA ALA A 149 -62.65 33.00 31.32
C ALA A 149 -61.18 32.52 31.39
N LYS A 150 -60.84 31.68 32.37
CA LYS A 150 -59.53 31.05 32.47
C LYS A 150 -59.25 30.13 31.27
N MET A 151 -60.20 29.30 30.86
CA MET A 151 -60.05 28.42 29.70
C MET A 151 -59.84 29.21 28.40
N ASP A 152 -60.60 30.30 28.21
CA ASP A 152 -60.46 31.18 27.05
C ASP A 152 -59.06 31.83 27.02
N LYS A 153 -58.56 32.31 28.17
CA LYS A 153 -57.18 32.83 28.28
C LYS A 153 -56.11 31.76 28.03
N ILE A 154 -56.32 30.52 28.46
CA ILE A 154 -55.40 29.42 28.15
C ILE A 154 -55.38 29.14 26.64
N ALA A 155 -56.53 29.21 25.96
CA ALA A 155 -56.60 29.04 24.51
C ALA A 155 -55.86 30.17 23.78
N GLU A 156 -56.05 31.42 24.20
CA GLU A 156 -55.32 32.59 23.67
C GLU A 156 -53.80 32.46 23.84
N ILE A 157 -53.33 32.02 25.02
CA ILE A 157 -51.90 31.78 25.27
C ILE A 157 -51.36 30.69 24.33
N ARG A 158 -52.12 29.60 24.12
CA ARG A 158 -51.69 28.53 23.20
C ARG A 158 -51.56 29.03 21.77
N GLU A 159 -52.53 29.81 21.30
CA GLU A 159 -52.50 30.41 19.96
C GLU A 159 -51.29 31.35 19.80
N LEU A 160 -51.08 32.26 20.75
CA LEU A 160 -49.91 33.14 20.75
C LEU A 160 -48.59 32.36 20.81
N THR A 161 -48.55 31.25 21.55
CA THR A 161 -47.35 30.38 21.61
C THR A 161 -47.03 29.78 20.24
N ILE A 162 -48.05 29.34 19.50
CA ILE A 162 -47.89 28.81 18.14
C ILE A 162 -47.36 29.91 17.21
N GLN A 163 -47.93 31.12 17.28
CA GLN A 163 -47.49 32.27 16.47
C GLN A 163 -46.04 32.66 16.78
N ILE A 164 -45.64 32.69 18.05
CA ILE A 164 -44.24 32.95 18.45
C ILE A 164 -43.31 31.87 17.87
N MET A 165 -43.71 30.60 17.91
CA MET A 165 -42.91 29.52 17.35
C MET A 165 -42.77 29.65 15.83
N HIS A 166 -43.85 30.03 15.15
CA HIS A 166 -43.83 30.29 13.71
C HIS A 166 -42.86 31.41 13.36
N VAL A 167 -43.01 32.59 13.98
CA VAL A 167 -42.13 33.76 13.75
C VAL A 167 -40.68 33.42 14.06
N LYS A 168 -40.39 32.71 15.16
CA LYS A 168 -39.02 32.26 15.48
C LYS A 168 -38.45 31.32 14.41
N SER A 169 -39.28 30.43 13.87
CA SER A 169 -38.84 29.54 12.78
C SER A 169 -38.56 30.30 11.48
N GLU A 170 -39.31 31.37 11.20
CA GLU A 170 -39.06 32.25 10.06
C GLU A 170 -37.77 33.06 10.25
N ILE A 171 -37.56 33.62 11.44
CA ILE A 171 -36.32 34.32 11.80
C ILE A 171 -35.12 33.40 11.58
N ALA A 172 -35.15 32.16 12.08
CA ALA A 172 -34.05 31.20 11.89
C ALA A 172 -33.78 30.90 10.40
N LYS A 173 -34.83 30.71 9.58
CA LYS A 173 -34.67 30.54 8.13
C LYS A 173 -34.03 31.76 7.47
N PHE A 174 -34.41 32.96 7.89
CA PHE A 174 -33.83 34.20 7.38
C PHE A 174 -32.38 34.39 7.85
N GLU A 175 -32.05 34.00 9.09
CA GLU A 175 -30.67 34.01 9.61
C GLU A 175 -29.77 33.06 8.81
N ASP A 176 -30.22 31.84 8.53
CA ASP A 176 -29.50 30.88 7.69
C ASP A 176 -29.29 31.43 6.26
N THR A 177 -30.32 32.02 5.68
CA THR A 177 -30.26 32.64 4.34
C THR A 177 -29.30 33.84 4.33
N LEU A 178 -29.33 34.67 5.37
CA LEU A 178 -28.42 35.79 5.53
C LEU A 178 -26.97 35.31 5.66
N GLN A 179 -26.72 34.21 6.38
CA GLN A 179 -25.39 33.63 6.48
C GLN A 179 -24.88 33.15 5.12
N GLN A 180 -25.73 32.50 4.31
CA GLN A 180 -25.39 32.11 2.93
C GLN A 180 -25.04 33.34 2.09
N TYR A 181 -25.84 34.41 2.15
CA TYR A 181 -25.55 35.65 1.42
C TYR A 181 -24.29 36.34 1.89
N LYS A 182 -23.96 36.30 3.19
CA LYS A 182 -22.67 36.78 3.71
C LYS A 182 -21.50 35.97 3.14
N MET A 183 -21.62 34.65 3.08
CA MET A 183 -20.60 33.79 2.47
C MET A 183 -20.42 34.10 0.97
N TYR A 184 -21.51 34.26 0.23
CA TYR A 184 -21.44 34.63 -1.19
C TYR A 184 -20.83 36.01 -1.40
N LYS A 185 -21.22 36.98 -0.57
CA LYS A 185 -20.61 38.32 -0.57
C LYS A 185 -19.11 38.24 -0.34
N ASP A 186 -18.66 37.55 0.70
CA ASP A 186 -17.24 37.41 1.03
C ASP A 186 -16.46 36.73 -0.09
N PHE A 187 -17.06 35.72 -0.73
CA PHE A 187 -16.50 35.05 -1.90
C PHE A 187 -16.35 36.02 -3.08
N LEU A 188 -17.41 36.77 -3.43
CA LEU A 188 -17.37 37.75 -4.51
C LEU A 188 -16.32 38.84 -4.26
N TYR A 189 -16.16 39.29 -3.01
CA TYR A 189 -15.08 40.23 -2.65
C TYR A 189 -13.68 39.64 -2.87
N LYS A 190 -13.46 38.36 -2.56
CA LYS A 190 -12.15 37.72 -2.77
C LYS A 190 -11.81 37.51 -4.25
N VAL A 191 -12.81 37.27 -5.09
CA VAL A 191 -12.63 37.06 -6.53
C VAL A 191 -12.61 38.39 -7.29
N SER A 192 -13.13 39.47 -6.71
CA SER A 192 -13.11 40.80 -7.34
C SER A 192 -11.66 41.28 -7.58
N PRO A 193 -11.37 41.92 -8.73
CA PRO A 193 -10.04 42.44 -9.02
C PRO A 193 -9.52 43.40 -7.94
N LYS A 194 -8.26 43.22 -7.51
CA LYS A 194 -7.63 44.02 -6.45
C LYS A 194 -7.61 45.51 -6.76
N GLU A 195 -7.38 45.89 -8.02
CA GLU A 195 -7.37 47.29 -8.47
C GLU A 195 -8.73 47.97 -8.26
N TRP A 196 -9.82 47.23 -8.49
CA TRP A 196 -11.17 47.73 -8.26
C TRP A 196 -11.49 47.83 -6.76
N LEU A 197 -11.08 46.84 -5.96
CA LEU A 197 -11.25 46.85 -4.50
C LEU A 197 -10.54 48.05 -3.85
N GLU A 198 -9.28 48.29 -4.21
CA GLU A 198 -8.52 49.44 -3.73
C GLU A 198 -9.17 50.77 -4.14
N GLY A 199 -9.72 50.84 -5.35
CA GLY A 199 -10.48 51.99 -5.84
C GLY A 199 -11.73 52.28 -4.99
N GLN A 200 -12.46 51.23 -4.61
CA GLN A 200 -13.62 51.33 -3.72
C GLN A 200 -13.23 51.75 -2.30
N GLU A 201 -12.17 51.19 -1.73
CA GLU A 201 -11.67 51.60 -0.41
C GLU A 201 -11.22 53.07 -0.39
N ARG A 202 -10.51 53.52 -1.41
CA ARG A 202 -10.13 54.94 -1.55
C ARG A 202 -11.37 55.83 -1.62
N ARG A 203 -12.40 55.42 -2.36
CA ARG A 203 -13.68 56.15 -2.46
C ARG A 203 -14.40 56.19 -1.12
N ARG A 204 -14.50 55.07 -0.39
CA ARG A 204 -15.10 54.99 0.94
C ARG A 204 -14.37 55.87 1.95
N LEU A 205 -13.03 55.85 1.95
CA LEU A 205 -12.22 56.72 2.79
C LEU A 205 -12.41 58.21 2.45
N ALA A 206 -12.59 58.54 1.17
CA ALA A 206 -12.87 59.91 0.75
C ALA A 206 -14.27 60.37 1.18
N LEU A 207 -15.29 59.52 1.04
CA LEU A 207 -16.65 59.80 1.55
C LEU A 207 -16.66 59.97 3.07
N ARG A 208 -15.99 59.08 3.81
CA ARG A 208 -15.87 59.18 5.27
C ARG A 208 -15.20 60.49 5.68
N LYS A 209 -14.09 60.86 5.04
CA LYS A 209 -13.44 62.16 5.25
C LYS A 209 -14.36 63.33 4.91
N ALA A 210 -15.16 63.24 3.86
CA ALA A 210 -16.14 64.28 3.50
C ALA A 210 -17.29 64.39 4.51
N LYS A 211 -17.78 63.25 5.04
CA LYS A 211 -18.81 63.17 6.09
C LYS A 211 -18.28 63.76 7.42
N ASP A 212 -17.06 63.43 7.79
CA ASP A 212 -16.37 63.98 8.97
C ASP A 212 -16.12 65.49 8.84
N MET A 213 -15.81 65.97 7.62
CA MET A 213 -15.69 67.41 7.34
C MET A 213 -17.04 68.15 7.36
N ALA A 214 -18.13 67.48 6.94
CA ALA A 214 -19.49 68.03 6.98
C ALA A 214 -20.07 68.08 8.41
N GLN A 215 -19.60 67.23 9.32
CA GLN A 215 -19.99 67.20 10.75
C GLN A 215 -19.11 68.07 11.66
N ALA A 216 -18.26 68.96 11.11
CA ALA A 216 -17.53 69.93 11.92
C ALA A 216 -18.51 70.92 12.62
N PRO A 217 -18.36 71.18 13.93
CA PRO A 217 -19.44 71.70 14.76
C PRO A 217 -19.67 73.20 14.57
N THR A 218 -20.88 73.58 14.14
CA THR A 218 -21.47 74.87 14.53
C THR A 218 -21.69 74.84 16.04
N LYS A 219 -20.78 75.46 16.80
CA LYS A 219 -20.95 75.74 18.23
C LYS A 219 -22.18 76.63 18.44
N GLY A 220 -23.28 76.04 18.88
CA GLY A 220 -24.42 76.71 19.51
C GLY A 220 -24.93 75.80 20.62
N GLY A 221 -24.77 76.23 21.87
CA GLY A 221 -25.01 75.42 23.06
C GLY A 221 -26.46 74.95 23.23
N GLY A 222 -26.60 73.69 23.62
CA GLY A 222 -27.83 73.09 24.11
C GLY A 222 -27.49 71.83 24.91
N ILE A 223 -27.89 71.82 26.17
CA ILE A 223 -27.65 70.78 27.18
C ILE A 223 -28.38 69.48 26.76
N PRO A 224 -27.77 68.28 26.79
CA PRO A 224 -28.50 67.04 26.60
C PRO A 224 -29.01 66.49 27.93
N ALA A 225 -30.29 66.15 27.98
CA ALA A 225 -30.92 65.41 29.06
C ALA A 225 -30.63 63.89 28.93
N PRO A 226 -30.48 63.13 30.03
CA PRO A 226 -30.20 61.70 29.96
C PRO A 226 -31.50 60.92 29.79
N GLY A 227 -31.71 60.27 28.65
CA GLY A 227 -32.93 59.49 28.43
C GLY A 227 -33.04 58.70 27.14
N ASP A 228 -32.28 59.03 26.08
CA ASP A 228 -32.37 58.29 24.82
C ASP A 228 -31.13 57.42 24.61
N LYS A 229 -31.38 56.10 24.58
CA LYS A 229 -30.46 55.14 23.99
C LYS A 229 -30.21 55.57 22.55
N PRO A 230 -28.96 55.79 22.11
CA PRO A 230 -28.68 55.66 20.70
C PRO A 230 -28.83 54.16 20.41
N GLU A 231 -29.98 53.76 19.87
CA GLU A 231 -29.90 52.70 18.89
C GLU A 231 -28.95 53.23 17.82
N ASP A 232 -27.75 52.65 17.75
CA ASP A 232 -26.89 52.73 16.59
C ASP A 232 -27.75 52.25 15.40
N SER A 233 -28.49 53.19 14.81
CA SER A 233 -28.94 53.08 13.44
C SER A 233 -27.68 53.19 12.62
N ASP A 234 -27.04 52.04 12.47
CA ASP A 234 -26.03 51.72 11.47
C ASP A 234 -26.70 51.84 10.10
N SER A 235 -27.11 53.07 9.75
CA SER A 235 -27.53 53.47 8.40
C SER A 235 -26.30 53.71 7.53
N ASP A 236 -25.32 52.81 7.64
CA ASP A 236 -24.26 52.62 6.66
C ASP A 236 -24.63 51.41 5.76
N GLU A 237 -25.92 51.27 5.40
CA GLU A 237 -26.32 50.71 4.10
C GLU A 237 -25.93 51.69 2.98
N GLU A 238 -24.66 52.10 2.95
CA GLU A 238 -24.06 52.57 1.71
C GLU A 238 -24.14 51.38 0.75
N GLU A 239 -24.97 51.51 -0.27
CA GLU A 239 -25.16 50.57 -1.37
C GLU A 239 -23.81 50.02 -1.82
N GLN A 240 -23.46 48.83 -1.31
CA GLN A 240 -22.18 48.19 -1.59
C GLN A 240 -22.24 47.68 -3.02
N VAL A 241 -21.84 48.54 -3.95
CA VAL A 241 -21.69 48.20 -5.36
C VAL A 241 -20.76 47.01 -5.44
N LEU A 242 -21.27 45.87 -5.92
CA LEU A 242 -20.49 44.68 -6.21
C LEU A 242 -19.79 44.87 -7.56
N PHE A 243 -18.62 44.24 -7.73
CA PHE A 243 -17.92 44.24 -9.02
C PHE A 243 -18.73 43.48 -10.08
N PHE A 244 -19.28 42.33 -9.68
CA PHE A 244 -20.09 41.46 -10.52
C PHE A 244 -21.54 41.91 -10.50
N THR A 245 -22.07 42.29 -11.66
CA THR A 245 -23.48 42.68 -11.85
C THR A 245 -24.30 41.54 -12.44
N GLU A 246 -23.66 40.67 -13.21
CA GLU A 246 -24.30 39.53 -13.87
C GLU A 246 -23.58 38.23 -13.48
N PRO A 247 -24.29 37.13 -13.15
CA PRO A 247 -23.67 35.85 -12.79
C PRO A 247 -22.72 35.31 -13.86
N GLN A 248 -23.00 35.60 -15.13
CA GLN A 248 -22.19 35.16 -16.27
C GLN A 248 -20.75 35.66 -16.16
N GLN A 249 -20.52 36.87 -15.65
CA GLN A 249 -19.17 37.46 -15.52
C GLN A 249 -18.25 36.61 -14.64
N LEU A 250 -18.78 35.98 -13.60
CA LEU A 250 -18.01 35.09 -12.73
C LEU A 250 -17.75 33.75 -13.42
N LEU A 251 -18.73 33.23 -14.15
CA LEU A 251 -18.58 31.99 -14.92
C LEU A 251 -17.53 32.15 -16.02
N ASP A 252 -17.51 33.29 -16.70
CA ASP A 252 -16.54 33.60 -17.75
C ASP A 252 -15.11 33.67 -17.17
N ILE A 253 -14.93 34.25 -15.97
CA ILE A 253 -13.62 34.21 -15.27
C ILE A 253 -13.22 32.77 -14.94
N PHE A 254 -14.18 31.93 -14.51
CA PHE A 254 -13.88 30.52 -14.25
C PHE A 254 -13.50 29.77 -15.52
N THR A 255 -14.20 29.97 -16.64
CA THR A 255 -13.82 29.36 -17.92
C THR A 255 -12.46 29.85 -18.39
N ASP A 256 -12.15 31.15 -18.27
CA ASP A 256 -10.84 31.68 -18.62
C ASP A 256 -9.72 31.07 -17.75
N LEU A 257 -9.96 30.91 -16.44
CA LEU A 257 -9.03 30.26 -15.53
C LEU A 257 -8.87 28.77 -15.83
N GLU A 258 -9.96 28.09 -16.20
CA GLU A 258 -9.91 26.68 -16.63
C GLU A 258 -9.10 26.53 -17.92
N GLU A 259 -9.33 27.40 -18.91
CA GLU A 259 -8.56 27.43 -20.16
C GLU A 259 -7.08 27.72 -19.91
N GLN A 260 -6.76 28.70 -19.05
CA GLN A 260 -5.37 29.00 -18.67
C GLN A 260 -4.71 27.81 -17.96
N ASN A 261 -5.41 27.17 -17.02
CA ASN A 261 -4.88 26.00 -16.32
C ASN A 261 -4.66 24.84 -17.29
N LEU A 262 -5.59 24.59 -18.21
CA LEU A 262 -5.42 23.58 -19.26
C LEU A 262 -4.22 23.88 -20.16
N SER A 263 -4.04 25.13 -20.57
CA SER A 263 -2.88 25.56 -21.36
C SER A 263 -1.56 25.39 -20.60
N LEU A 264 -1.53 25.73 -19.31
CA LEU A 264 -0.35 25.52 -18.46
C LEU A 264 -0.01 24.04 -18.30
N ILE A 265 -1.02 23.18 -18.12
CA ILE A 265 -0.84 21.72 -18.04
C ILE A 265 -0.27 21.19 -19.36
N GLN A 266 -0.86 21.59 -20.49
CA GLN A 266 -0.38 21.18 -21.82
C GLN A 266 1.07 21.63 -22.06
N ASN A 267 1.40 22.89 -21.78
CA ASN A 267 2.77 23.40 -21.94
C ASN A 267 3.77 22.64 -21.05
N THR A 268 3.38 22.32 -19.82
CA THR A 268 4.22 21.54 -18.91
C THR A 268 4.47 20.14 -19.45
N GLN A 269 3.44 19.48 -20.00
CA GLN A 269 3.54 18.16 -20.59
C GLN A 269 4.41 18.17 -21.86
N GLU A 270 4.19 19.13 -22.77
CA GLU A 270 5.03 19.30 -23.97
C GLU A 270 6.50 19.51 -23.60
N MET A 271 6.76 20.33 -22.58
CA MET A 271 8.13 20.55 -22.06
C MET A 271 8.72 19.27 -21.48
N GLU A 272 7.95 18.49 -20.73
CA GLU A 272 8.37 17.20 -20.19
C GLU A 272 8.74 16.22 -21.31
N GLU A 273 7.90 16.10 -22.35
CA GLU A 273 8.17 15.27 -23.53
C GLU A 273 9.47 15.70 -24.23
N THR A 274 9.67 17.01 -24.45
CA THR A 274 10.91 17.52 -25.06
C THR A 274 12.14 17.21 -24.21
N LEU A 275 12.02 17.25 -22.88
CA LEU A 275 13.09 16.94 -21.95
C LEU A 275 13.40 15.43 -21.94
N GLU A 276 12.39 14.58 -22.07
CA GLU A 276 12.57 13.14 -22.24
C GLU A 276 13.29 12.79 -23.54
N GLU A 277 12.91 13.41 -24.66
CA GLU A 277 13.59 13.27 -25.95
C GLU A 277 15.07 13.71 -25.87
N LEU A 278 15.34 14.85 -25.25
CA LEU A 278 16.71 15.33 -25.02
C LEU A 278 17.51 14.37 -24.14
N ASN A 279 16.91 13.81 -23.09
CA ASN A 279 17.57 12.80 -22.27
C ASN A 279 17.86 11.51 -23.03
N LEU A 280 16.94 11.07 -23.90
CA LEU A 280 17.13 9.88 -24.72
C LEU A 280 18.26 10.09 -25.74
N THR A 281 18.29 11.24 -26.42
CA THR A 281 19.37 11.58 -27.35
C THR A 281 20.72 11.69 -26.64
N LEU A 282 20.78 12.33 -25.47
CA LEU A 282 21.99 12.41 -24.64
C LEU A 282 22.48 11.00 -24.26
N LYS A 283 21.61 10.12 -23.76
CA LYS A 283 21.96 8.73 -23.43
C LYS A 283 22.50 7.99 -24.66
N SER A 284 21.84 8.11 -25.81
CA SER A 284 22.29 7.49 -27.07
C SER A 284 23.68 7.98 -27.50
N THR A 285 23.92 9.31 -27.42
CA THR A 285 25.22 9.89 -27.75
C THR A 285 26.31 9.45 -26.78
N HIS A 286 26.02 9.36 -25.48
CA HIS A 286 26.96 8.87 -24.48
C HIS A 286 27.36 7.42 -24.77
N VAL A 287 26.39 6.54 -25.06
CA VAL A 287 26.66 5.15 -25.41
C VAL A 287 27.50 5.03 -26.69
N ARG A 288 27.25 5.88 -27.69
CA ARG A 288 28.08 5.92 -28.92
C ARG A 288 29.51 6.37 -28.61
N MET A 289 29.66 7.47 -27.86
CA MET A 289 30.97 7.98 -27.45
C MET A 289 31.75 6.96 -26.61
N ASP A 290 31.10 6.25 -25.68
CA ASP A 290 31.74 5.19 -24.90
C ASP A 290 32.26 4.05 -25.78
N ARG A 291 31.51 3.66 -26.81
CA ARG A 291 31.97 2.64 -27.78
C ARG A 291 33.19 3.13 -28.56
N GLU A 292 33.18 4.38 -29.02
CA GLU A 292 34.33 4.99 -29.71
C GLU A 292 35.56 5.04 -28.78
N VAL A 293 35.39 5.45 -27.53
CA VAL A 293 36.46 5.45 -26.51
C VAL A 293 36.97 4.03 -26.25
N GLN A 294 36.10 3.04 -26.17
CA GLN A 294 36.50 1.64 -26.00
C GLN A 294 37.27 1.11 -27.21
N GLN A 295 36.85 1.46 -28.44
CA GLN A 295 37.58 1.11 -29.66
C GLN A 295 38.97 1.75 -29.70
N LEU A 296 39.07 3.05 -29.37
CA LEU A 296 40.35 3.74 -29.28
C LEU A 296 41.26 3.10 -28.22
N LYS A 297 40.73 2.75 -27.04
CA LYS A 297 41.48 2.02 -26.02
C LYS A 297 41.99 0.67 -26.52
N GLN A 298 41.15 -0.08 -27.24
CA GLN A 298 41.55 -1.35 -27.86
C GLN A 298 42.69 -1.14 -28.86
N TRP A 299 42.58 -0.16 -29.76
CA TRP A 299 43.64 0.17 -30.72
C TRP A 299 44.93 0.58 -30.02
N VAL A 300 44.86 1.41 -28.97
CA VAL A 300 46.02 1.75 -28.15
C VAL A 300 46.65 0.49 -27.57
N THR A 301 45.88 -0.42 -26.96
CA THR A 301 46.44 -1.66 -26.42
C THR A 301 47.09 -2.55 -27.49
N THR A 302 46.48 -2.68 -28.67
CA THR A 302 47.03 -3.47 -29.77
C THR A 302 48.34 -2.85 -30.29
N MET A 303 48.37 -1.53 -30.48
CA MET A 303 49.58 -0.82 -30.93
C MET A 303 50.69 -0.92 -29.89
N THR A 304 50.39 -0.74 -28.59
CA THR A 304 51.37 -0.92 -27.52
C THR A 304 51.94 -2.35 -27.50
N MET A 305 51.10 -3.37 -27.70
CA MET A 305 51.58 -4.77 -27.82
C MET A 305 52.45 -4.99 -29.06
N SER A 306 52.13 -4.36 -30.20
CA SER A 306 52.94 -4.43 -31.42
C SER A 306 54.30 -3.78 -31.23
N ILE A 307 54.32 -2.56 -30.65
CA ILE A 307 55.55 -1.85 -30.30
C ILE A 307 56.41 -2.70 -29.37
N ALA A 308 55.84 -3.27 -28.31
CA ALA A 308 56.59 -4.13 -27.38
C ALA A 308 57.22 -5.36 -28.07
N LYS A 309 56.51 -5.99 -29.01
CA LYS A 309 57.05 -7.10 -29.81
C LYS A 309 58.15 -6.65 -30.77
N GLU A 310 57.98 -5.49 -31.42
CA GLU A 310 58.99 -4.93 -32.29
C GLU A 310 60.25 -4.52 -31.50
N GLU A 311 60.09 -3.94 -30.31
CA GLU A 311 61.18 -3.64 -29.39
C GLU A 311 61.90 -4.91 -28.91
N GLU A 312 61.16 -5.97 -28.58
CA GLU A 312 61.72 -7.29 -28.25
C GLU A 312 62.53 -7.85 -29.43
N MET A 313 61.95 -7.90 -30.64
CA MET A 313 62.66 -8.36 -31.84
C MET A 313 63.88 -7.49 -32.19
N ALA A 314 63.78 -6.17 -32.01
CA ALA A 314 64.90 -5.25 -32.21
C ALA A 314 66.03 -5.56 -31.22
N SER A 315 65.71 -5.79 -29.94
CA SER A 315 66.69 -6.18 -28.93
C SER A 315 67.33 -7.54 -29.22
N GLU A 316 66.57 -8.52 -29.72
CA GLU A 316 67.08 -9.83 -30.15
C GLU A 316 68.04 -9.71 -31.33
N LEU A 317 67.68 -8.90 -32.33
CA LEU A 317 68.52 -8.66 -33.51
C LEU A 317 69.79 -7.89 -33.14
N GLU A 318 69.71 -6.90 -32.24
CA GLU A 318 70.88 -6.19 -31.72
C GLU A 318 71.82 -7.17 -31.00
N LEU A 319 71.28 -8.06 -30.16
CA LEU A 319 72.07 -9.10 -29.50
C LEU A 319 72.73 -10.03 -30.52
N LYS A 320 71.98 -10.51 -31.54
CA LYS A 320 72.52 -11.33 -32.63
C LYS A 320 73.63 -10.59 -33.37
N ALA A 321 73.40 -9.35 -33.81
CA ALA A 321 74.38 -8.54 -34.53
C ALA A 321 75.65 -8.33 -33.69
N ARG A 322 75.51 -8.12 -32.38
CA ARG A 322 76.63 -8.00 -31.44
C ARG A 322 77.41 -9.31 -31.31
N VAL A 323 76.72 -10.46 -31.19
CA VAL A 323 77.37 -11.79 -31.16
C VAL A 323 78.10 -12.08 -32.47
N PHE A 324 77.49 -11.79 -33.62
CA PHE A 324 78.11 -11.96 -34.93
C PHE A 324 79.28 -11.01 -35.17
N HIS A 325 79.26 -9.77 -34.66
CA HIS A 325 80.40 -8.85 -34.73
C HIS A 325 81.61 -9.31 -33.89
N PHE A 326 81.40 -10.10 -32.83
CA PHE A 326 82.51 -10.64 -32.03
C PHE A 326 83.16 -11.88 -32.65
N GLY A 327 82.53 -12.54 -33.63
CA GLY A 327 83.15 -13.58 -34.44
C GLY A 327 83.63 -12.98 -35.76
N GLU A 328 84.94 -12.83 -35.95
CA GLU A 328 85.52 -12.49 -37.26
C GLU A 328 85.10 -13.55 -38.29
N TYR A 329 83.99 -13.31 -38.99
CA TYR A 329 83.47 -14.18 -40.03
C TYR A 329 84.24 -13.93 -41.33
N MET A 330 85.06 -14.90 -41.73
CA MET A 330 85.89 -14.89 -42.94
C MET A 330 85.09 -15.12 -44.24
N GLY A 331 84.00 -14.37 -44.44
CA GLY A 331 83.14 -14.48 -45.63
C GLY A 331 83.93 -14.29 -46.93
N ASP A 332 84.81 -13.29 -46.97
CA ASP A 332 85.68 -13.01 -48.12
C ASP A 332 86.65 -14.15 -48.47
N GLN A 333 86.96 -15.04 -47.53
CA GLN A 333 87.82 -16.21 -47.80
C GLN A 333 87.01 -17.38 -48.35
N GLN A 334 85.75 -17.54 -47.92
CA GLN A 334 84.86 -18.59 -48.41
C GLN A 334 84.39 -18.29 -49.84
N ASP A 335 84.10 -17.03 -50.18
CA ASP A 335 83.70 -16.65 -51.54
C ASP A 335 84.83 -16.88 -52.56
N LYS A 336 86.09 -16.56 -52.19
CA LYS A 336 87.27 -16.86 -53.03
C LYS A 336 87.47 -18.36 -53.24
N LEU A 337 87.16 -19.17 -52.22
CA LEU A 337 87.26 -20.63 -52.33
C LEU A 337 86.18 -21.19 -53.25
N LEU A 338 84.95 -20.65 -53.18
CA LEU A 338 83.84 -21.00 -54.06
C LEU A 338 84.14 -20.65 -55.52
N GLU A 339 84.66 -19.45 -55.79
CA GLU A 339 85.10 -19.07 -57.13
C GLU A 339 86.21 -19.99 -57.67
N SER A 340 87.18 -20.37 -56.82
CA SER A 340 88.24 -21.31 -57.22
C SER A 340 87.70 -22.70 -57.54
N LEU A 341 86.68 -23.16 -56.80
CA LEU A 341 86.05 -24.45 -57.05
C LEU A 341 85.28 -24.45 -58.36
N ASP A 342 84.50 -23.39 -58.61
CA ASP A 342 83.74 -23.23 -59.84
C ASP A 342 84.64 -23.29 -61.09
N HIS A 343 85.78 -22.58 -61.06
CA HIS A 343 86.77 -22.65 -62.14
C HIS A 343 87.31 -24.06 -62.39
N LYS A 344 87.63 -24.82 -61.33
CA LYS A 344 88.16 -26.18 -61.47
C LYS A 344 87.12 -27.14 -62.04
N VAL A 345 85.88 -27.05 -61.58
CA VAL A 345 84.77 -27.88 -62.05
C VAL A 345 84.51 -27.62 -63.54
N LEU A 346 84.51 -26.34 -63.93
CA LEU A 346 84.30 -25.92 -65.32
C LEU A 346 85.42 -26.44 -66.24
N ASP A 347 86.67 -26.43 -65.79
CA ASP A 347 87.80 -26.98 -66.55
C ASP A 347 87.70 -28.51 -66.77
N VAL A 348 87.22 -29.26 -65.77
CA VAL A 348 87.02 -30.72 -65.91
C VAL A 348 85.85 -31.01 -66.85
N TYR A 349 84.75 -30.28 -66.74
CA TYR A 349 83.58 -30.43 -67.61
C TYR A 349 83.95 -30.22 -69.09
N ARG A 350 84.72 -29.17 -69.40
CA ARG A 350 85.20 -28.90 -70.78
C ARG A 350 86.05 -30.02 -71.36
N ARG A 351 86.88 -30.68 -70.55
CA ARG A 351 87.81 -31.72 -71.02
C ARG A 351 87.16 -33.08 -71.21
N CYS A 352 86.22 -33.45 -70.34
CA CYS A 352 85.64 -34.79 -70.33
C CYS A 352 84.33 -34.90 -71.12
N VAL A 353 83.50 -33.84 -71.12
CA VAL A 353 82.11 -33.89 -71.64
C VAL A 353 81.96 -33.24 -73.03
N GLY A 354 82.59 -32.09 -73.27
CA GLY A 354 82.82 -31.51 -74.59
C GLY A 354 81.62 -31.43 -75.56
N GLY A 355 80.55 -30.70 -75.20
CA GLY A 355 79.44 -30.33 -76.10
C GLY A 355 79.23 -28.80 -76.19
N PRO A 356 78.62 -28.26 -77.27
CA PRO A 356 78.58 -26.81 -77.58
C PRO A 356 77.59 -25.97 -76.73
N GLN A 357 77.20 -26.42 -75.54
CA GLN A 357 76.23 -25.71 -74.69
C GLN A 357 76.90 -25.20 -73.40
N GLU A 358 77.88 -24.31 -73.57
CA GLU A 358 78.78 -23.85 -72.50
C GLU A 358 78.20 -22.72 -71.62
N ALA A 359 77.05 -22.12 -71.94
CA ALA A 359 76.69 -20.81 -71.37
C ALA A 359 75.73 -20.81 -70.16
N ASN A 360 75.07 -21.91 -69.77
CA ASN A 360 73.95 -21.86 -68.80
C ASN A 360 73.97 -22.90 -67.66
N LEU A 361 75.10 -23.57 -67.37
CA LEU A 361 75.16 -24.60 -66.32
C LEU A 361 75.87 -24.07 -65.06
N GLY A 362 75.22 -24.19 -63.90
CA GLY A 362 75.84 -23.88 -62.60
C GLY A 362 76.81 -24.97 -62.13
N THR A 363 77.69 -24.67 -61.15
CA THR A 363 78.75 -25.57 -60.65
C THR A 363 78.25 -26.98 -60.31
N VAL A 364 77.10 -27.06 -59.63
CA VAL A 364 76.49 -28.34 -59.23
C VAL A 364 76.02 -29.14 -60.45
N GLN A 365 75.45 -28.48 -61.45
CA GLN A 365 74.96 -29.13 -62.67
C GLN A 365 76.10 -29.64 -63.54
N MET A 366 77.22 -28.91 -63.60
CA MET A 366 78.44 -29.36 -64.26
C MET A 366 79.00 -30.63 -63.61
N LEU A 367 79.05 -30.69 -62.28
CA LEU A 367 79.48 -31.87 -61.53
C LEU A 367 78.62 -33.11 -61.82
N THR A 368 77.29 -32.95 -61.78
CA THR A 368 76.36 -34.07 -62.05
C THR A 368 76.56 -34.68 -63.44
N THR A 369 76.87 -33.84 -64.43
CA THR A 369 77.08 -34.33 -65.80
C THR A 369 78.43 -35.05 -65.96
N ILE A 370 79.48 -34.54 -65.29
CA ILE A 370 80.79 -35.21 -65.23
C ILE A 370 80.64 -36.60 -64.59
N GLU A 371 79.89 -36.69 -63.49
CA GLU A 371 79.64 -37.93 -62.76
C GLU A 371 78.96 -38.97 -63.64
N HIS A 372 77.90 -38.59 -64.36
CA HIS A 372 77.19 -39.48 -65.26
C HIS A 372 78.08 -40.06 -66.37
N GLN A 373 78.94 -39.23 -66.98
CA GLN A 373 79.82 -39.69 -68.05
C GLN A 373 80.95 -40.60 -67.52
N LEU A 374 81.38 -40.39 -66.28
CA LEU A 374 82.34 -41.26 -65.62
C LEU A 374 81.74 -42.64 -65.36
N GLU A 375 80.47 -42.72 -64.96
CA GLU A 375 79.73 -43.97 -64.79
C GLU A 375 79.60 -44.75 -66.12
N GLU A 376 79.23 -44.09 -67.23
CA GLU A 376 79.11 -44.75 -68.54
C GLU A 376 80.45 -45.35 -69.01
N LEU A 377 81.55 -44.61 -68.81
CA LEU A 377 82.89 -45.09 -69.18
C LEU A 377 83.31 -46.30 -68.34
N LEU A 378 83.00 -46.32 -67.05
CA LEU A 378 83.28 -47.47 -66.18
C LEU A 378 82.47 -48.70 -66.60
N GLU A 379 81.19 -48.54 -66.94
CA GLU A 379 80.35 -49.66 -67.39
C GLU A 379 80.84 -50.27 -68.73
N SER A 380 81.40 -49.43 -69.61
CA SER A 380 82.02 -49.89 -70.86
C SER A 380 83.28 -50.73 -70.63
N LEU A 381 84.04 -50.44 -69.57
CA LEU A 381 85.27 -51.14 -69.23
C LEU A 381 84.99 -52.53 -68.61
N GLU A 382 83.92 -52.66 -67.83
CA GLU A 382 83.53 -53.94 -67.22
C GLU A 382 82.95 -54.95 -68.23
N ARG A 383 82.41 -54.47 -69.36
CA ARG A 383 81.79 -55.32 -70.39
C ARG A 383 82.77 -55.93 -71.41
N VAL A 384 84.09 -55.82 -71.19
CA VAL A 384 85.11 -56.39 -72.09
C VAL A 384 85.04 -57.93 -72.10
N PRO A 385 84.86 -58.59 -73.27
CA PRO A 385 84.68 -60.04 -73.33
C PRO A 385 85.91 -60.84 -72.87
N ALA A 386 85.72 -61.82 -71.98
CA ALA A 386 86.78 -62.69 -71.46
C ALA A 386 87.55 -63.47 -72.56
N SER A 387 86.91 -63.73 -73.70
CA SER A 387 87.54 -64.40 -74.86
C SER A 387 88.64 -63.58 -75.52
N TRP A 388 88.55 -62.24 -75.47
CA TRP A 388 89.58 -61.35 -75.98
C TRP A 388 90.82 -61.35 -75.08
N VAL A 389 90.61 -61.39 -73.75
CA VAL A 389 91.68 -61.44 -72.76
C VAL A 389 92.48 -62.74 -72.89
N GLU A 390 91.80 -63.88 -72.95
CA GLU A 390 92.46 -65.20 -73.07
C GLU A 390 93.27 -65.37 -74.37
N GLN A 391 92.83 -64.76 -75.47
CA GLN A 391 93.56 -64.78 -76.74
C GLN A 391 94.87 -63.98 -76.68
N ILE A 392 94.86 -62.82 -76.00
CA ILE A 392 96.05 -61.98 -75.83
C ILE A 392 97.08 -62.68 -74.93
N GLU A 393 96.63 -63.29 -73.83
CA GLU A 393 97.51 -64.06 -72.93
C GLU A 393 98.18 -65.24 -73.64
N LYS A 394 97.41 -66.05 -74.37
CA LYS A 394 97.96 -67.20 -75.15
C LYS A 394 98.97 -66.76 -76.20
N ALA A 395 98.80 -65.59 -76.81
CA ALA A 395 99.75 -65.07 -77.80
C ALA A 395 101.07 -64.62 -77.16
N GLN A 396 101.00 -63.91 -76.02
CA GLN A 396 102.16 -63.47 -75.24
C GLN A 396 102.98 -64.66 -74.72
N GLU A 397 102.31 -65.72 -74.25
CA GLU A 397 102.98 -66.90 -73.71
C GLU A 397 103.69 -67.72 -74.81
N LYS A 398 103.07 -67.88 -75.98
CA LYS A 398 103.71 -68.52 -77.15
C LYS A 398 104.99 -67.79 -77.58
N GLU A 399 104.98 -66.45 -77.57
CA GLU A 399 106.15 -65.64 -77.94
C GLU A 399 107.29 -65.79 -76.92
N ARG A 400 106.99 -65.82 -75.61
CA ARG A 400 108.01 -66.11 -74.58
C ARG A 400 108.67 -67.46 -74.79
N HIS A 401 107.89 -68.52 -75.01
CA HIS A 401 108.42 -69.87 -75.23
C HIS A 401 109.22 -70.01 -76.54
N ARG A 402 108.95 -69.16 -77.55
CA ARG A 402 109.73 -69.12 -78.79
C ARG A 402 111.10 -68.51 -78.56
N ARG A 403 111.17 -67.34 -77.91
CA ARG A 403 112.44 -66.64 -77.61
C ARG A 403 113.40 -67.50 -76.80
N LEU A 404 112.90 -68.17 -75.76
CA LEU A 404 113.73 -69.02 -74.90
C LEU A 404 114.35 -70.21 -75.65
N ARG A 405 113.63 -70.79 -76.64
CA ARG A 405 114.14 -71.88 -77.48
C ARG A 405 115.21 -71.40 -78.45
N GLU A 406 115.02 -70.23 -79.06
CA GLU A 406 115.97 -69.64 -80.00
C GLU A 406 117.30 -69.29 -79.31
N GLU A 407 117.25 -68.69 -78.12
CA GLU A 407 118.44 -68.36 -77.33
C GLU A 407 119.25 -69.60 -76.94
N LYS A 408 118.58 -70.67 -76.51
CA LYS A 408 119.23 -71.93 -76.11
C LYS A 408 119.91 -72.63 -77.30
N ALA A 409 119.30 -72.58 -78.49
CA ALA A 409 119.89 -73.11 -79.72
C ALA A 409 121.10 -72.30 -80.19
N MET A 410 121.05 -70.96 -80.05
CA MET A 410 122.16 -70.07 -80.40
C MET A 410 123.38 -70.35 -79.51
N MET A 411 123.18 -70.50 -78.19
CA MET A 411 124.23 -70.81 -77.24
C MET A 411 124.96 -72.13 -77.58
N GLN A 412 124.22 -73.17 -77.98
CA GLN A 412 124.81 -74.45 -78.38
C GLN A 412 125.63 -74.35 -79.67
N ARG A 413 125.18 -73.56 -80.66
CA ARG A 413 125.94 -73.32 -81.90
C ARG A 413 127.26 -72.62 -81.64
N MET A 414 127.26 -71.57 -80.81
CA MET A 414 128.48 -70.85 -80.43
C MET A 414 129.50 -71.79 -79.77
N LEU A 415 129.04 -72.67 -78.87
CA LEU A 415 129.91 -73.64 -78.21
C LEU A 415 130.47 -74.69 -79.19
N GLN A 416 129.70 -75.09 -80.19
CA GLN A 416 130.17 -75.99 -81.26
C GLN A 416 131.21 -75.30 -82.16
N GLU A 417 130.96 -74.06 -82.58
CA GLU A 417 131.89 -73.28 -83.40
C GLU A 417 133.21 -73.01 -82.68
N GLU A 418 133.17 -72.67 -81.39
CA GLU A 418 134.36 -72.45 -80.57
C GLU A 418 135.21 -73.73 -80.45
N ARG A 419 134.56 -74.90 -80.28
CA ARG A 419 135.24 -76.20 -80.28
C ARG A 419 135.89 -76.49 -81.62
N LEU A 420 135.20 -76.19 -82.72
CA LEU A 420 135.70 -76.37 -84.08
C LEU A 420 136.90 -75.44 -84.36
N GLN A 421 136.84 -74.19 -83.91
CA GLN A 421 137.93 -73.21 -84.03
C GLN A 421 139.15 -73.61 -83.20
N ARG A 422 138.98 -74.07 -81.95
CA ARG A 422 140.10 -74.60 -81.12
C ARG A 422 140.73 -75.86 -81.73
N ALA A 423 139.96 -76.68 -82.45
CA ALA A 423 140.49 -77.82 -83.17
C ALA A 423 141.32 -77.38 -84.39
N ARG A 424 140.82 -76.42 -85.19
CA ARG A 424 141.56 -75.83 -86.31
C ARG A 424 142.85 -75.14 -85.89
N ALA A 425 142.81 -74.34 -84.81
CA ALA A 425 144.00 -73.65 -84.29
C ALA A 425 145.09 -74.62 -83.81
N ARG A 426 144.71 -75.77 -83.22
CA ARG A 426 145.65 -76.82 -82.84
C ARG A 426 146.26 -77.55 -84.04
N ALA A 427 145.49 -77.75 -85.10
CA ALA A 427 145.98 -78.41 -86.32
C ALA A 427 146.95 -77.53 -87.13
N GLN A 428 146.79 -76.20 -87.11
CA GLN A 428 147.64 -75.25 -87.85
C GLN A 428 148.88 -74.77 -87.09
N ALA A 429 148.96 -75.02 -85.78
CA ALA A 429 150.10 -74.57 -84.98
C ALA A 429 151.38 -75.36 -85.32
N ALA A 430 152.40 -74.64 -85.79
CA ALA A 430 153.67 -75.22 -86.22
C ALA A 430 154.38 -76.00 -85.11
N VAL A 431 154.80 -77.23 -85.43
CA VAL A 431 155.51 -78.14 -84.52
C VAL A 431 156.92 -77.61 -84.25
N LYS A 432 157.12 -76.88 -83.15
CA LYS A 432 158.46 -76.48 -82.71
C LYS A 432 159.17 -77.64 -82.02
N ARG A 433 160.13 -78.22 -82.73
CA ARG A 433 161.09 -79.18 -82.19
C ARG A 433 162.19 -78.42 -81.43
N LYS A 434 162.35 -78.71 -80.15
CA LYS A 434 163.61 -78.43 -79.42
C LYS A 434 164.15 -79.72 -78.83
N ARG A 435 165.48 -79.83 -78.90
CA ARG A 435 166.34 -80.94 -78.49
C ARG A 435 166.68 -80.82 -76.99
N GLY A 436 166.86 -81.96 -76.32
CA GLY A 436 167.34 -82.05 -74.94
C GLY A 436 166.26 -82.51 -73.93
N ARG A 437 166.61 -83.47 -73.06
CA ARG A 437 165.74 -83.94 -71.96
C ARG A 437 165.95 -83.06 -70.74
N LYS A 438 164.90 -82.36 -70.32
CA LYS A 438 164.84 -81.53 -69.11
C LYS A 438 164.37 -82.39 -67.93
N LEU A 439 165.02 -82.21 -66.78
CA LEU A 439 164.84 -83.03 -65.59
C LEU A 439 163.47 -82.82 -64.94
N VAL A 440 162.83 -83.91 -64.53
CA VAL A 440 161.47 -83.96 -63.95
C VAL A 440 161.58 -84.04 -62.43
N CYS A 441 160.86 -83.18 -61.70
CA CYS A 441 160.62 -83.34 -60.28
C CYS A 441 159.13 -83.44 -59.99
N ARG A 442 158.81 -84.30 -59.01
CA ARG A 442 157.48 -84.81 -58.67
C ARG A 442 156.76 -83.81 -57.77
N SER A 443 155.49 -83.53 -58.04
CA SER A 443 154.65 -82.65 -57.20
C SER A 443 153.39 -83.37 -56.73
N ARG A 444 153.19 -83.35 -55.41
CA ARG A 444 151.88 -83.32 -54.75
C ARG A 444 151.39 -81.84 -54.75
N PRO A 445 150.20 -81.51 -54.23
CA PRO A 445 148.85 -82.06 -54.40
C PRO A 445 147.87 -80.92 -54.82
N PRO A 446 146.72 -81.21 -55.46
CA PRO A 446 145.57 -80.31 -55.37
C PRO A 446 144.32 -81.01 -54.83
N VAL A 447 143.76 -80.41 -53.78
CA VAL A 447 142.54 -80.78 -53.06
C VAL A 447 141.34 -80.05 -53.71
N PRO A 448 140.15 -80.68 -53.73
CA PRO A 448 138.95 -80.14 -54.39
C PRO A 448 138.43 -78.87 -53.72
N ARG A 449 137.86 -77.96 -54.53
CA ARG A 449 137.04 -76.84 -54.06
C ARG A 449 135.60 -77.28 -53.86
N VAL A 450 135.10 -76.90 -52.69
CA VAL A 450 133.73 -76.93 -52.22
C VAL A 450 132.92 -75.88 -52.98
N GLU A 451 131.71 -76.25 -53.38
CA GLU A 451 130.64 -75.33 -53.79
C GLU A 451 129.84 -74.94 -52.54
N GLU A 452 129.73 -73.64 -52.32
CA GLU A 452 128.76 -73.01 -51.42
C GLU A 452 127.65 -72.38 -52.27
N GLU A 453 126.40 -72.59 -51.86
CA GLU A 453 125.22 -71.74 -52.10
C GLU A 453 124.06 -72.25 -51.19
N PRO A 454 123.01 -71.48 -50.89
CA PRO A 454 123.01 -70.17 -50.21
C PRO A 454 121.92 -70.07 -49.10
N GLU A 455 122.08 -69.09 -48.21
CA GLU A 455 121.12 -68.74 -47.15
C GLU A 455 119.85 -68.06 -47.69
N HIS A 456 118.68 -68.44 -47.15
CA HIS A 456 117.43 -67.66 -47.23
C HIS A 456 117.08 -67.15 -45.83
N PRO A 457 116.91 -65.83 -45.59
CA PRO A 457 116.43 -65.32 -44.32
C PRO A 457 114.90 -65.15 -44.31
N VAL A 458 114.37 -65.42 -43.11
CA VAL A 458 112.99 -65.35 -42.64
C VAL A 458 112.43 -63.92 -42.74
N VAL A 459 111.15 -63.78 -43.16
CA VAL A 459 110.44 -62.50 -43.23
C VAL A 459 109.56 -62.31 -41.97
N ASP A 460 109.75 -61.18 -41.29
CA ASP A 460 109.00 -60.72 -40.12
C ASP A 460 107.55 -60.34 -40.46
N LYS A 461 106.59 -61.01 -39.81
CA LYS A 461 105.14 -60.87 -40.05
C LYS A 461 104.55 -59.50 -39.71
N GLU A 462 105.23 -58.67 -38.93
CA GLU A 462 104.71 -57.36 -38.53
C GLU A 462 104.70 -56.33 -39.68
N LYS A 463 105.47 -56.55 -40.75
CA LYS A 463 105.47 -55.66 -41.93
C LYS A 463 104.36 -55.95 -42.94
N GLU A 464 103.78 -57.16 -42.93
CA GLU A 464 102.66 -57.50 -43.79
C GLU A 464 101.36 -56.83 -43.32
N GLU A 465 101.15 -56.73 -42.01
CA GLU A 465 99.93 -56.14 -41.45
C GLU A 465 99.86 -54.61 -41.64
N LEU A 466 101.01 -53.92 -41.71
CA LEU A 466 101.05 -52.47 -41.92
C LEU A 466 100.84 -52.08 -43.39
N LEU A 467 101.20 -52.94 -44.35
CA LEU A 467 100.93 -52.70 -45.78
C LEU A 467 99.49 -53.05 -46.15
N PHE A 468 98.83 -53.94 -45.42
CA PHE A 468 97.44 -54.28 -45.67
C PHE A 468 96.45 -53.16 -45.26
N PHE A 469 96.82 -52.27 -44.34
CA PHE A 469 95.93 -51.20 -43.87
C PHE A 469 96.14 -49.83 -44.53
N PHE A 470 97.24 -49.60 -45.27
CA PHE A 470 97.52 -48.29 -45.87
C PHE A 470 98.15 -48.32 -47.28
N THR A 471 97.85 -49.35 -48.09
CA THR A 471 98.03 -49.29 -49.56
C THR A 471 96.81 -49.73 -50.33
#